data_AF-A0A402DK73-F1
#
_entry.id   AF-A0A402DK73-F1
#
_cell.length_a   1.000
_cell.length_b   1.000
_cell.length_c   1.000
_cell.angle_alpha   90.00
_cell.angle_beta   90.00
_cell.angle_gamma   90.00
#
_symmetry.space_group_name_H-M   'P 1'
#
loop_
_entity.id
_entity.type
_entity.pdbx_description
1 polymer ?
#
loop_
_entity_poly.entity_id
_entity_poly.type
_entity_poly.pdbx_seq_one_letter_code
_entity_poly.pdbx_strand_id
1 'polypeptide(L)' 'MSIPFLVKDIFPGSFGSDPLYLTALYSFTNKC' A
#
# COMPACT_ATOMS: atom_id res chain seq x y z
N MET A 1 7.73 -2.73 16.03
CA MET A 1 7.92 -3.53 14.80
C MET A 1 6.80 -3.15 13.84
N SER A 2 7.14 -2.65 12.65
CA SER A 2 6.15 -2.36 11.60
C SER A 2 5.92 -3.62 10.77
N ILE A 3 4.66 -3.94 10.49
CA ILE A 3 4.31 -5.07 9.62
C ILE A 3 4.25 -4.54 8.19
N PRO A 4 5.08 -5.04 7.25
CA PRO A 4 4.98 -4.64 5.86
C PRO A 4 3.65 -5.10 5.25
N PHE A 5 3.03 -4.26 4.43
CA PHE A 5 1.79 -4.55 3.73
C PHE A 5 1.91 -4.13 2.26
N LEU A 6 1.22 -4.85 1.36
CA LEU A 6 1.15 -4.44 -0.04
C LEU A 6 0.08 -3.37 -0.20
N VAL A 7 0.44 -2.31 -0.91
CA VAL A 7 -0.48 -1.23 -1.32
C VAL A 7 -0.66 -1.20 -2.82
N LYS A 8 -1.83 -0.73 -3.25
CA LYS A 8 -2.12 -0.38 -4.64
C LYS A 8 -2.47 1.10 -4.72
N ASP A 9 -1.89 1.78 -5.71
CA ASP A 9 -2.32 3.11 -6.11
C ASP A 9 -3.63 3.01 -6.92
N ILE A 10 -4.67 3.69 -6.43
CA ILE A 10 -6.01 3.70 -7.07
C ILE A 10 -6.25 4.96 -7.93
N PHE A 11 -5.34 5.94 -7.89
CA PHE A 11 -5.43 7.14 -8.73
C PHE A 11 -4.03 7.58 -9.19
N PRO A 12 -3.36 6.78 -10.05
CA PRO A 12 -2.05 7.14 -10.56
C PRO A 12 -2.15 8.32 -11.53
N GLY A 13 -1.43 9.40 -11.22
CA GLY A 13 -1.25 10.55 -12.09
C GLY A 13 0.10 10.53 -12.80
N SER A 14 0.27 11.38 -13.83
CA SER A 14 1.55 11.54 -14.52
C SER A 14 2.66 12.14 -13.66
N PHE A 15 2.31 12.82 -12.56
CA PHE A 15 3.25 13.45 -11.62
C PHE A 15 3.59 12.57 -10.41
N GLY A 16 3.06 11.33 -10.35
CA GLY A 16 3.24 10.41 -9.24
C GLY A 16 1.94 10.11 -8.49
N SER A 17 2.11 9.45 -7.35
CA SER A 17 1.02 8.98 -6.49
C SER A 17 0.99 9.79 -5.19
N ASP A 18 -0.18 10.26 -4.79
CA ASP A 18 -0.38 10.83 -3.45
C ASP A 18 -0.60 9.67 -2.45
N PRO A 19 0.06 9.68 -1.27
CA PRO A 19 -0.20 8.69 -0.22
C PRO A 19 -1.69 8.54 0.15
N LEU A 20 -2.49 9.60 0.00
CA LEU A 20 -3.95 9.57 0.23
C LEU A 20 -4.70 8.64 -0.74
N TYR A 21 -4.11 8.31 -1.89
CA TYR A 21 -4.69 7.42 -2.90
C TYR A 21 -4.07 6.02 -2.92
N LEU A 22 -3.37 5.63 -1.85
CA LEU A 22 -2.89 4.27 -1.67
C LEU A 22 -3.86 3.45 -0.83
N THR A 23 -4.33 2.32 -1.37
CA THR A 23 -5.20 1.37 -0.66
C THR A 23 -4.44 0.11 -0.30
N ALA A 24 -4.58 -0.37 0.95
CA ALA A 24 -3.97 -1.62 1.40
C ALA A 24 -4.70 -2.83 0.81
N LEU A 25 -3.95 -3.75 0.20
CA LEU A 25 -4.49 -4.99 -0.35
C LEU A 25 -4.45 -6.12 0.67
N TYR A 26 -3.30 -6.28 1.33
CA TYR A 26 -3.10 -7.33 2.33
C TYR A 26 -1.93 -7.00 3.25
N SER A 27 -2.02 -7.46 4.49
CA SER A 27 -0.94 -7.40 5.47
C SER A 27 -0.21 -8.73 5.50
N PHE A 28 1.11 -8.71 5.32
CA PHE A 28 1.92 -9.92 5.46
C PHE A 28 2.12 -10.18 6.95
N THR A 29 1.15 -10.83 7.59
CA THR A 29 1.42 -11.43 8.89
C THR A 29 2.27 -12.67 8.64
N ASN A 30 3.51 -12.66 9.14
CA ASN A 30 4.27 -13.89 9.29
C ASN A 30 3.49 -14.75 10.27
N LYS A 31 2.63 -15.62 9.74
CA LYS A 31 2.00 -16.69 10.49
C LYS A 31 3.09 -17.72 10.74
N CYS A 32 3.72 -17.62 11.91
CA CYS A 32 4.51 -18.69 12.49
C CYS A 32 3.63 -19.95 12.66
#